data_AF-A0A3B9NSN1-F1
#
_entry.id   AF-A0A3B9NSN1-F1
#
_cell.length_a   1.000
_cell.length_b   1.000
_cell.length_c   1.000
_cell.angle_alpha   90.00
_cell.angle_beta   90.00
_cell.angle_gamma   90.00
#
_symmetry.space_group_name_H-M   'P 1'
#
loop_
_entity.id
_entity.type
_entity.pdbx_description
1 polymer ?
#
loop_
_entity_poly.entity_id
_entity_poly.type
_entity_poly.pdbx_seq_one_letter_code
_entity_poly.pdbx_strand_id
1 'polypeptide(L)'
;RIEGRIVDVLQKDNGDIASVVLANGNKISGDLFIDCSGFYGLLIDKTLGVGFDDYGDWLPCDRAIAVQTQSTRPPRPYTRSIAHSAGWQWQIPLQHRVGNGLVFSSQHYSEDEALHRLRQNITGDERTDPRLIKFQTGQRQAHWVKNCVAIGLSASFIEPLESTSIHLIMRAIIRLMQMYPHQQTSASDIQEFNNQMRAEVEFVRDFIILHYHRNDRTRDPFWRDMANLRIPDTLRHRLDLFQETGRVFQAQGDVFGENSWTQVMLGQGLRPKRYHHIVDMMPEAELKAFLNTQRSRVEAMVKVLPSHQDFLSAYLSP
;
A
#
# COMPACT_ATOMS: atom_id res chain seq x y z
N ARG A 1 -20.43 3.29 21.42
CA ARG A 1 -20.67 3.05 19.97
C ARG A 1 -22.13 3.37 19.69
N ILE A 2 -22.41 4.21 18.71
CA ILE A 2 -23.77 4.51 18.22
C ILE A 2 -23.84 3.99 16.79
N GLU A 3 -24.88 3.23 16.46
CA GLU A 3 -25.10 2.74 15.10
C GLU A 3 -26.15 3.59 14.40
N GLY A 4 -25.83 4.09 13.21
CA GLY A 4 -26.74 4.91 12.42
C GLY A 4 -26.09 5.43 11.15
N ARG A 5 -26.91 5.63 10.11
CA ARG A 5 -26.47 6.29 8.87
C ARG A 5 -26.47 7.79 9.08
N ILE A 6 -25.35 8.45 8.77
CA ILE A 6 -25.29 9.92 8.71
C ILE A 6 -26.01 10.38 7.44
N VAL A 7 -26.90 11.36 7.59
CA VAL A 7 -27.71 11.93 6.49
C VAL A 7 -27.41 13.40 6.24
N ASP A 8 -26.84 14.11 7.21
CA ASP A 8 -26.47 15.51 7.08
C ASP A 8 -25.28 15.86 8.00
N VAL A 9 -24.56 16.92 7.67
CA VAL A 9 -23.40 17.42 8.40
C VAL A 9 -23.54 18.93 8.55
N LEU A 10 -23.68 19.41 9.79
CA LEU A 10 -23.87 20.82 10.08
C LEU A 10 -22.51 21.47 10.36
N GLN A 11 -22.25 22.62 9.75
CA GLN A 11 -21.06 23.41 9.96
C GLN A 11 -21.35 24.66 10.81
N LYS A 12 -20.34 25.14 11.51
CA LYS A 12 -20.31 26.45 12.18
C LYS A 12 -20.04 27.55 11.14
N ASP A 13 -20.25 28.81 11.51
CA ASP A 13 -19.99 29.96 10.63
C ASP A 13 -18.51 30.06 10.19
N ASN A 14 -17.58 29.58 11.02
CA ASN A 14 -16.16 29.51 10.67
C ASN A 14 -15.81 28.34 9.73
N GLY A 15 -16.79 27.54 9.32
CA GLY A 15 -16.65 26.38 8.45
C GLY A 15 -16.25 25.07 9.15
N ASP A 16 -16.00 25.06 10.46
CA ASP A 16 -15.76 23.83 11.22
C ASP A 16 -17.00 22.96 11.23
N ILE A 17 -16.83 21.65 11.34
CA ILE A 17 -17.95 20.74 11.55
C ILE A 17 -18.46 20.94 12.98
N ALA A 18 -19.76 21.20 13.12
CA ALA A 18 -20.43 21.32 14.42
C ALA A 18 -20.97 19.96 14.88
N SER A 19 -21.54 19.18 13.95
CA SER A 19 -22.21 17.91 14.27
C SER A 19 -22.55 17.10 13.03
N VAL A 20 -22.73 15.80 13.21
CA VAL A 20 -23.37 14.91 12.24
C VAL A 20 -24.81 14.60 12.65
N VAL A 21 -25.72 14.52 11.67
CA VAL A 21 -27.12 14.17 11.88
C VAL A 21 -27.36 12.76 11.36
N LEU A 22 -27.88 11.89 12.21
CA LEU A 22 -28.24 10.52 11.87
C LEU A 22 -29.63 10.45 11.24
N ALA A 23 -29.91 9.39 10.48
CA ALA A 23 -31.20 9.17 9.82
C ALA A 23 -32.40 9.12 10.78
N ASN A 24 -32.16 8.82 12.06
CA ASN A 24 -33.19 8.83 13.10
C ASN A 24 -33.40 10.23 13.72
N GLY A 25 -32.78 11.28 13.18
CA GLY A 25 -32.84 12.66 13.68
C GLY A 25 -31.86 12.99 14.79
N ASN A 26 -31.13 12.00 15.35
CA ASN A 26 -30.16 12.27 16.41
C ASN A 26 -29.00 13.11 15.88
N LYS A 27 -28.66 14.17 16.62
CA LYS A 27 -27.53 15.05 16.34
C LYS A 27 -26.36 14.70 17.27
N ILE A 28 -25.20 14.42 16.69
CA ILE A 28 -23.96 14.13 17.44
C ILE A 28 -22.98 15.28 17.21
N SER A 29 -22.77 16.10 18.24
CA SER A 29 -21.77 17.17 18.24
C SER A 29 -20.39 16.66 18.66
N GLY A 30 -19.35 17.37 18.27
CA GLY A 30 -17.98 17.09 18.68
C GLY A 30 -17.05 18.26 18.37
N ASP A 31 -15.89 18.25 19.01
CA ASP A 31 -14.86 19.27 18.78
C ASP A 31 -13.92 18.87 17.64
N LEU A 32 -13.64 17.57 17.51
CA LEU A 32 -12.82 16.97 16.45
C LEU A 32 -13.56 15.80 15.80
N PHE A 33 -13.54 15.73 14.47
CA PHE A 33 -14.17 14.67 13.68
C PHE A 33 -13.11 13.87 12.93
N ILE A 34 -13.17 12.54 13.04
CA ILE A 34 -12.31 11.63 12.29
C ILE A 34 -13.12 11.02 11.16
N ASP A 35 -12.81 11.39 9.91
CA ASP A 35 -13.48 10.85 8.74
C ASP A 35 -12.89 9.48 8.38
N CYS A 36 -13.61 8.43 8.72
CA CYS A 36 -13.34 7.05 8.30
C CYS A 36 -14.43 6.51 7.35
N SER A 37 -15.13 7.38 6.62
CA SER A 37 -16.29 7.04 5.78
C SER A 37 -15.95 6.30 4.48
N GLY A 38 -14.67 5.93 4.30
CA GLY A 38 -14.18 5.25 3.12
C GLY A 38 -13.97 6.19 1.94
N PHE A 39 -13.96 5.64 0.72
CA PHE A 39 -13.85 6.42 -0.53
C PHE A 39 -14.90 7.51 -0.69
N TYR A 40 -16.02 7.42 0.05
CA TYR A 40 -17.08 8.41 0.00
C TYR A 40 -16.62 9.79 0.54
N GLY A 41 -15.68 9.82 1.49
CA GLY A 41 -15.12 11.05 2.05
C GLY A 41 -16.19 12.01 2.55
N LEU A 42 -17.17 11.50 3.32
CA LEU A 42 -18.36 12.25 3.74
C LEU A 42 -18.00 13.61 4.35
N LEU A 43 -17.00 13.67 5.23
CA LEU A 43 -16.68 14.90 5.94
C LEU A 43 -15.60 15.67 5.19
N ILE A 44 -14.50 15.03 4.83
CA ILE A 44 -13.33 15.72 4.26
C ILE A 44 -13.59 16.22 2.83
N ASP A 45 -14.33 15.47 2.03
CA ASP A 45 -14.66 15.79 0.64
C ASP A 45 -16.04 16.41 0.54
N LYS A 46 -17.11 15.69 0.92
CA LYS A 46 -18.48 16.15 0.65
C LYS A 46 -18.89 17.36 1.48
N THR A 47 -18.38 17.49 2.70
CA THR A 47 -18.65 18.65 3.57
C THR A 47 -17.59 19.74 3.44
N LEU A 48 -16.30 19.38 3.53
CA LEU A 48 -15.21 20.35 3.57
C LEU A 48 -14.59 20.68 2.20
N GLY A 49 -14.98 19.98 1.14
CA GLY A 49 -14.59 20.30 -0.23
C GLY A 49 -13.11 20.06 -0.55
N VAL A 50 -12.42 19.20 0.21
CA VAL A 50 -10.99 18.97 -0.02
C VAL A 50 -10.77 18.18 -1.32
N GLY A 51 -9.96 18.74 -2.21
CA GLY A 51 -9.59 18.15 -3.49
C GLY A 51 -8.83 16.82 -3.36
N PHE A 52 -8.65 16.16 -4.50
CA PHE A 52 -7.96 14.87 -4.61
C PHE A 52 -6.86 14.96 -5.66
N ASP A 53 -5.63 14.62 -5.26
CA ASP A 53 -4.47 14.49 -6.14
C ASP A 53 -4.51 13.05 -6.71
N ASP A 54 -4.93 12.95 -7.97
CA ASP A 54 -5.05 11.69 -8.72
C ASP A 54 -3.70 11.19 -9.21
N TYR A 55 -3.42 9.91 -9.01
CA TYR A 55 -2.20 9.22 -9.45
C TYR A 55 -2.45 8.22 -10.59
N GLY A 56 -3.64 8.22 -11.19
CA GLY A 56 -4.04 7.29 -12.26
C GLY A 56 -3.10 7.29 -13.47
N ASP A 57 -2.48 8.43 -13.79
CA ASP A 57 -1.49 8.52 -14.87
C ASP A 57 -0.24 7.65 -14.60
N TRP A 58 0.10 7.44 -13.33
CA TRP A 58 1.22 6.58 -12.92
C TRP A 58 0.80 5.17 -12.54
N LEU A 59 -0.39 5.02 -11.96
CA LEU A 59 -0.94 3.78 -11.42
C LEU A 59 -2.34 3.55 -12.02
N PRO A 60 -2.41 3.04 -13.26
CA PRO A 60 -3.65 3.01 -14.07
C PRO A 60 -4.63 1.88 -13.70
N CYS A 61 -4.27 1.03 -12.74
CA CYS A 61 -5.22 0.07 -12.17
C CYS A 61 -6.25 0.82 -11.33
N ASP A 62 -7.53 0.57 -11.59
CA ASP A 62 -8.66 1.30 -11.01
C ASP A 62 -9.76 0.36 -10.46
N ARG A 63 -9.55 -0.96 -10.64
CA ARG A 63 -10.50 -1.98 -10.23
C ARG A 63 -9.82 -3.18 -9.62
N ALA A 64 -10.55 -3.85 -8.75
CA ALA A 64 -10.21 -5.17 -8.26
C ALA A 64 -11.43 -6.09 -8.23
N ILE A 65 -11.25 -7.37 -8.51
CA ILE A 65 -12.22 -8.41 -8.18
C ILE A 65 -11.60 -9.27 -7.08
N ALA A 66 -12.28 -9.36 -5.94
CA ALA A 66 -11.81 -10.10 -4.78
C ALA A 66 -12.73 -11.29 -4.47
N VAL A 67 -12.14 -12.44 -4.15
CA VAL A 67 -12.85 -13.67 -3.79
C VAL A 67 -12.06 -14.46 -2.76
N GLN A 68 -12.74 -15.09 -1.80
CA GLN A 68 -12.13 -16.02 -0.86
C GLN A 68 -12.33 -17.45 -1.33
N THR A 69 -11.29 -18.28 -1.29
CA THR A 69 -11.40 -19.71 -1.57
C THR A 69 -11.06 -20.56 -0.35
N GLN A 70 -11.54 -21.80 -0.31
CA GLN A 70 -11.08 -22.79 0.66
C GLN A 70 -9.58 -23.05 0.48
N SER A 71 -8.85 -23.19 1.60
CA SER A 71 -7.45 -23.62 1.52
C SER A 71 -7.37 -25.10 1.14
N THR A 72 -6.60 -25.41 0.10
CA THR A 72 -6.40 -26.79 -0.41
C THR A 72 -5.02 -27.36 -0.08
N ARG A 73 -4.16 -26.57 0.57
CA ARG A 73 -2.76 -26.93 0.87
C ARG A 73 -2.23 -26.14 2.06
N PRO A 74 -1.13 -26.57 2.69
CA PRO A 74 -0.43 -25.79 3.71
C PRO A 74 -0.19 -24.33 3.27
N PRO A 75 -0.45 -23.33 4.14
CA PRO A 75 -0.28 -21.93 3.81
C PRO A 75 1.19 -21.63 3.54
N ARG A 76 1.46 -20.82 2.51
CA ARG A 76 2.79 -20.28 2.27
C ARG A 76 3.02 -19.12 3.25
N PRO A 77 4.19 -18.98 3.89
CA PRO A 77 4.48 -17.90 4.84
C PRO A 77 4.79 -16.56 4.15
N TYR A 78 4.07 -16.24 3.07
CA TYR A 78 4.24 -15.01 2.30
C TYR A 78 3.02 -14.77 1.40
N THR A 79 2.76 -13.48 1.13
CA THR A 79 1.83 -13.04 0.08
C THR A 79 2.47 -13.23 -1.29
N ARG A 80 1.68 -13.58 -2.29
CA ARG A 80 2.13 -13.57 -3.69
C ARG A 80 1.50 -12.40 -4.43
N SER A 81 2.32 -11.63 -5.13
CA SER A 81 1.87 -10.76 -6.23
C SER A 81 2.23 -11.44 -7.55
N ILE A 82 1.21 -11.70 -8.38
CA ILE A 82 1.35 -12.44 -9.63
C ILE A 82 0.96 -11.51 -10.78
N ALA A 83 1.92 -11.13 -11.62
CA ALA A 83 1.65 -10.28 -12.76
C ALA A 83 0.72 -10.98 -13.78
N HIS A 84 -0.19 -10.19 -14.35
CA HIS A 84 -1.07 -10.54 -15.48
C HIS A 84 -0.83 -9.55 -16.62
N SER A 85 -1.42 -9.75 -17.80
CA SER A 85 -1.16 -8.86 -18.97
C SER A 85 -1.56 -7.39 -18.75
N ALA A 86 -2.52 -7.09 -17.88
CA ALA A 86 -2.93 -5.72 -17.53
C ALA A 86 -3.30 -5.55 -16.05
N GLY A 87 -2.33 -5.85 -15.18
CA GLY A 87 -2.48 -5.77 -13.73
C GLY A 87 -1.78 -6.91 -13.00
N TRP A 88 -2.23 -7.22 -11.79
CA TRP A 88 -1.63 -8.27 -10.97
C TRP A 88 -2.64 -8.85 -9.97
N GLN A 89 -2.36 -10.06 -9.50
CA GLN A 89 -3.21 -10.80 -8.58
C GLN A 89 -2.50 -11.02 -7.25
N TRP A 90 -3.20 -10.72 -6.15
CA TRP A 90 -2.76 -11.14 -4.83
C TRP A 90 -3.26 -12.55 -4.48
N GLN A 91 -2.44 -13.28 -3.73
CA GLN A 91 -2.86 -14.46 -2.97
C GLN A 91 -2.35 -14.33 -1.54
N ILE A 92 -3.28 -14.25 -0.58
CA ILE A 92 -3.02 -14.10 0.85
C ILE A 92 -3.52 -15.36 1.56
N PRO A 93 -2.65 -16.36 1.81
CA PRO A 93 -3.04 -17.57 2.51
C PRO A 93 -3.29 -17.29 4.00
N LEU A 94 -4.41 -17.78 4.52
CA LEU A 94 -4.76 -17.84 5.93
C LEU A 94 -4.95 -19.31 6.35
N GLN A 95 -5.29 -19.55 7.62
CA GLN A 95 -5.39 -20.90 8.20
C GLN A 95 -6.35 -21.83 7.42
N HIS A 96 -7.52 -21.34 7.04
CA HIS A 96 -8.59 -22.16 6.43
C HIS A 96 -9.11 -21.62 5.09
N ARG A 97 -8.53 -20.52 4.61
CA ARG A 97 -8.96 -19.86 3.38
C ARG A 97 -7.81 -19.11 2.74
N VAL A 98 -7.92 -18.82 1.45
CA VAL A 98 -7.02 -17.92 0.73
C VAL A 98 -7.81 -16.71 0.26
N GLY A 99 -7.33 -15.52 0.60
CA GLY A 99 -7.83 -14.28 0.00
C GLY A 99 -7.19 -14.10 -1.37
N ASN A 100 -8.00 -14.03 -2.41
CA ASN A 100 -7.55 -13.80 -3.78
C ASN A 100 -8.14 -12.51 -4.31
N GLY A 101 -7.40 -11.82 -5.17
CA GLY A 101 -8.00 -10.77 -5.97
C GLY A 101 -7.10 -10.32 -7.09
N LEU A 102 -7.73 -9.95 -8.20
CA LEU A 102 -7.07 -9.40 -9.38
C LEU A 102 -7.28 -7.89 -9.39
N VAL A 103 -6.19 -7.14 -9.29
CA VAL A 103 -6.12 -5.69 -9.51
C VAL A 103 -5.84 -5.46 -10.99
N PHE A 104 -6.62 -4.63 -11.66
CA PHE A 104 -6.52 -4.43 -13.10
C PHE A 104 -6.93 -3.02 -13.54
N SER A 105 -6.49 -2.66 -14.75
CA SER A 105 -6.91 -1.44 -15.43
C SER A 105 -8.17 -1.71 -16.27
N SER A 106 -9.24 -0.97 -16.01
CA SER A 106 -10.51 -1.08 -16.74
C SER A 106 -10.41 -0.66 -18.21
N GLN A 107 -9.35 0.06 -18.59
CA GLN A 107 -9.05 0.38 -19.98
C GLN A 107 -8.54 -0.83 -20.78
N HIS A 108 -8.11 -1.89 -20.09
CA HIS A 108 -7.45 -3.05 -20.69
C HIS A 108 -8.22 -4.36 -20.52
N TYR A 109 -8.93 -4.53 -19.40
CA TYR A 109 -9.82 -5.67 -19.19
C TYR A 109 -11.26 -5.23 -18.97
N SER A 110 -12.20 -6.01 -19.51
CA SER A 110 -13.58 -6.01 -19.01
C SER A 110 -13.65 -6.66 -17.63
N GLU A 111 -14.72 -6.37 -16.87
CA GLU A 111 -14.97 -7.03 -15.59
C GLU A 111 -15.09 -8.55 -15.75
N ASP A 112 -15.73 -9.03 -16.83
CA ASP A 112 -15.89 -10.45 -17.13
C ASP A 112 -14.56 -11.14 -17.47
N GLU A 113 -13.70 -10.47 -18.26
CA GLU A 113 -12.37 -11.00 -18.58
C GLU A 113 -11.52 -11.09 -17.31
N ALA A 114 -11.53 -10.06 -16.48
CA ALA A 114 -10.83 -10.04 -15.20
C ALA A 114 -11.30 -11.17 -14.27
N LEU A 115 -12.62 -11.40 -14.17
CA LEU A 115 -13.18 -12.49 -13.38
C LEU A 115 -12.76 -13.86 -13.92
N HIS A 116 -12.80 -14.05 -15.25
CA HIS A 116 -12.39 -15.29 -15.89
C HIS A 116 -10.91 -15.60 -15.59
N ARG A 117 -10.02 -14.61 -15.76
CA ARG A 117 -8.58 -14.74 -15.47
C ARG A 117 -8.31 -15.04 -14.00
N LEU A 118 -9.02 -14.38 -13.08
CA LEU A 118 -8.91 -14.67 -11.65
C LEU A 118 -9.27 -16.13 -11.36
N ARG A 119 -10.42 -16.60 -11.88
CA ARG A 119 -10.91 -17.97 -11.68
C ARG A 119 -9.96 -19.04 -12.22
N GLN A 120 -9.31 -18.78 -13.35
CA GLN A 120 -8.30 -19.69 -13.91
C GLN A 120 -7.05 -19.86 -13.03
N ASN A 121 -6.79 -18.92 -12.10
CA ASN A 121 -5.56 -18.88 -11.31
C ASN A 121 -5.81 -18.95 -9.79
N ILE A 122 -6.98 -19.43 -9.37
CA ILE A 122 -7.30 -19.76 -7.97
C ILE A 122 -7.52 -21.25 -7.80
N THR A 123 -7.38 -21.73 -6.57
CA THR A 123 -7.62 -23.13 -6.19
C THR A 123 -8.55 -23.21 -5.00
N GLY A 124 -9.33 -24.29 -4.92
CA GLY A 124 -10.33 -24.49 -3.89
C GLY A 124 -11.65 -23.80 -4.21
N ASP A 125 -12.71 -24.24 -3.53
CA ASP A 125 -14.06 -23.74 -3.78
C ASP A 125 -14.21 -22.29 -3.31
N GLU A 126 -14.96 -21.49 -4.08
CA GLU A 126 -15.31 -20.11 -3.71
C GLU A 126 -16.17 -20.11 -2.43
N ARG A 127 -15.73 -19.39 -1.41
CA ARG A 127 -16.45 -19.24 -0.12
C ARG A 127 -17.29 -17.97 -0.04
N THR A 128 -17.09 -17.07 -1.00
CA THR A 128 -17.75 -15.78 -1.10
C THR A 128 -18.01 -15.50 -2.57
N ASP A 129 -19.07 -14.76 -2.88
CA ASP A 129 -19.24 -14.25 -4.25
C ASP A 129 -18.09 -13.30 -4.62
N PRO A 130 -17.59 -13.33 -5.87
CA PRO A 130 -16.62 -12.37 -6.35
C PRO A 130 -17.14 -10.94 -6.22
N ARG A 131 -16.41 -10.09 -5.50
CA ARG A 131 -16.77 -8.70 -5.27
C ARG A 131 -15.95 -7.80 -6.17
N LEU A 132 -16.62 -7.07 -7.07
CA LEU A 132 -16.01 -5.96 -7.78
C LEU A 132 -15.83 -4.76 -6.84
N ILE A 133 -14.64 -4.18 -6.90
CA ILE A 133 -14.24 -2.98 -6.16
C ILE A 133 -13.74 -1.99 -7.21
N LYS A 134 -14.36 -0.81 -7.25
CA LYS A 134 -13.89 0.33 -8.04
C LYS A 134 -13.20 1.29 -7.10
N PHE A 135 -12.05 1.82 -7.49
CA PHE A 135 -11.27 2.73 -6.67
C PHE A 135 -10.56 3.76 -7.53
N GLN A 136 -10.09 4.82 -6.88
CA GLN A 136 -9.23 5.83 -7.48
C GLN A 136 -7.94 5.86 -6.66
N THR A 137 -6.80 5.79 -7.34
CA THR A 137 -5.48 5.81 -6.70
C THR A 137 -5.03 7.26 -6.54
N GLY A 138 -4.65 7.65 -5.32
CA GLY A 138 -4.28 9.03 -5.02
C GLY A 138 -4.43 9.38 -3.55
N GLN A 139 -4.42 10.68 -3.25
CA GLN A 139 -4.65 11.20 -1.91
C GLN A 139 -5.38 12.53 -1.90
N ARG A 140 -5.98 12.87 -0.76
CA ARG A 140 -6.52 14.21 -0.53
C ARG A 140 -5.39 15.23 -0.52
N GLN A 141 -5.70 16.43 -1.03
CA GLN A 141 -4.77 17.56 -1.01
C GLN A 141 -4.35 17.93 0.42
N ALA A 142 -5.23 17.71 1.39
CA ALA A 142 -4.95 17.76 2.82
C ALA A 142 -5.69 16.63 3.54
N HIS A 143 -5.01 15.95 4.47
CA HIS A 143 -5.60 14.88 5.27
C HIS A 143 -6.25 15.44 6.53
N TRP A 144 -5.80 16.60 7.02
CA TRP A 144 -6.44 17.34 8.11
C TRP A 144 -6.80 18.75 7.65
N VAL A 145 -8.08 19.09 7.73
CA VAL A 145 -8.60 20.45 7.50
C VAL A 145 -9.54 20.84 8.63
N LYS A 146 -9.35 22.05 9.17
CA LYS A 146 -10.18 22.58 10.27
C LYS A 146 -10.20 21.59 11.44
N ASN A 147 -11.38 21.18 11.90
CA ASN A 147 -11.55 20.17 12.93
C ASN A 147 -11.90 18.78 12.39
N CYS A 148 -11.49 18.47 11.16
CA CYS A 148 -11.69 17.16 10.54
C CYS A 148 -10.36 16.53 10.09
N VAL A 149 -10.14 15.28 10.49
CA VAL A 149 -8.98 14.46 10.09
C VAL A 149 -9.48 13.25 9.31
N ALA A 150 -9.11 13.13 8.05
CA ALA A 150 -9.37 11.94 7.26
C ALA A 150 -8.34 10.85 7.58
N ILE A 151 -8.83 9.63 7.86
CA ILE A 151 -7.99 8.46 8.13
C ILE A 151 -8.50 7.26 7.32
N GLY A 152 -7.58 6.59 6.64
CA GLY A 152 -7.89 5.45 5.78
C GLY A 152 -8.35 5.88 4.38
N LEU A 153 -9.33 5.17 3.82
CA LEU A 153 -9.73 5.34 2.42
C LEU A 153 -10.40 6.71 2.11
N SER A 154 -10.78 7.46 3.14
CA SER A 154 -11.25 8.86 3.00
C SER A 154 -10.10 9.83 2.70
N ALA A 155 -8.89 9.49 3.15
CA ALA A 155 -7.68 10.30 3.03
C ALA A 155 -6.84 9.93 1.81
N SER A 156 -6.59 8.64 1.59
CA SER A 156 -5.76 8.17 0.48
C SER A 156 -5.98 6.70 0.19
N PHE A 157 -5.66 6.30 -1.04
CA PHE A 157 -5.59 4.90 -1.42
C PHE A 157 -4.56 4.69 -2.52
N ILE A 158 -3.72 3.68 -2.33
CA ILE A 158 -2.80 3.15 -3.32
C ILE A 158 -3.02 1.64 -3.32
N GLU A 159 -3.02 1.03 -4.51
CA GLU A 159 -3.23 -0.39 -4.68
C GLU A 159 -2.32 -1.24 -3.76
N PRO A 160 -2.82 -2.38 -3.24
CA PRO A 160 -2.22 -3.06 -2.09
C PRO A 160 -1.00 -3.94 -2.45
N LEU A 161 -0.19 -3.53 -3.44
CA LEU A 161 0.96 -4.30 -3.90
C LEU A 161 2.01 -4.51 -2.81
N GLU A 162 2.16 -3.53 -1.91
CA GLU A 162 3.10 -3.54 -0.78
C GLU A 162 2.42 -3.44 0.59
N SER A 163 1.13 -3.79 0.66
CA SER A 163 0.36 -3.89 1.93
C SER A 163 0.37 -2.64 2.83
N THR A 164 0.34 -1.44 2.24
CA THR A 164 0.58 -0.17 2.96
C THR A 164 -0.66 0.50 3.57
N SER A 165 -1.89 0.12 3.21
CA SER A 165 -3.10 0.85 3.65
C SER A 165 -3.29 0.86 5.17
N ILE A 166 -3.10 -0.29 5.84
CA ILE A 166 -3.19 -0.38 7.30
C ILE A 166 -2.05 0.40 7.96
N HIS A 167 -0.85 0.35 7.38
CA HIS A 167 0.29 1.13 7.86
C HIS A 167 -0.02 2.64 7.84
N LEU A 168 -0.56 3.16 6.74
CA LEU A 168 -0.94 4.57 6.62
C LEU A 168 -2.02 4.98 7.63
N ILE A 169 -2.99 4.09 7.92
CA ILE A 169 -3.98 4.31 8.98
C ILE A 169 -3.28 4.45 10.34
N MET A 170 -2.38 3.52 10.69
CA MET A 170 -1.66 3.55 11.96
C MET A 170 -0.78 4.79 12.09
N ARG A 171 -0.12 5.20 11.00
CA ARG A 171 0.70 6.42 10.95
C ARG A 171 -0.13 7.68 11.18
N ALA A 172 -1.28 7.79 10.52
CA ALA A 172 -2.19 8.91 10.73
C ALA A 172 -2.66 8.98 12.19
N ILE A 173 -3.01 7.84 12.81
CA ILE A 173 -3.41 7.79 14.21
C ILE A 173 -2.28 8.25 15.13
N ILE A 174 -1.05 7.73 14.95
CA ILE A 174 0.11 8.09 15.77
C ILE A 174 0.42 9.59 15.65
N ARG A 175 0.44 10.12 14.43
CA ARG A 175 0.71 11.55 14.19
C ARG A 175 -0.38 12.43 14.78
N LEU A 176 -1.64 12.04 14.64
CA LEU A 176 -2.75 12.74 15.26
C LEU A 176 -2.62 12.75 16.79
N MET A 177 -2.18 11.65 17.40
CA MET A 177 -1.94 11.60 18.85
C MET A 177 -0.78 12.51 19.28
N GLN A 178 0.27 12.60 18.47
CA GLN A 178 1.41 13.49 18.74
C GLN A 178 1.04 14.98 18.62
N MET A 179 0.05 15.28 17.78
CA MET A 179 -0.41 16.63 17.46
C MET A 179 -1.84 16.88 17.96
N TYR A 180 -2.28 16.14 18.99
CA TYR A 180 -3.68 16.14 19.39
C TYR A 180 -4.08 17.50 19.97
N PRO A 181 -5.15 18.13 19.46
CA PRO A 181 -5.55 19.44 19.94
C PRO A 181 -6.25 19.31 21.29
N HIS A 182 -5.60 19.74 22.37
CA HIS A 182 -6.20 19.69 23.72
C HIS A 182 -7.33 20.70 23.93
N GLN A 183 -7.38 21.78 23.13
CA GLN A 183 -8.42 22.81 23.21
C GLN A 183 -8.88 23.23 21.82
N GLN A 184 -8.01 23.89 21.07
CA GLN A 184 -8.27 24.35 19.71
C GLN A 184 -7.26 23.75 18.75
N THR A 185 -7.68 23.59 17.50
CA THR A 185 -6.80 23.14 16.43
C THR A 185 -5.76 24.21 16.12
N SER A 186 -4.49 23.83 16.17
CA SER A 186 -3.37 24.69 15.79
C SER A 186 -3.13 24.58 14.29
N ALA A 187 -3.02 25.72 13.61
CA ALA A 187 -2.68 25.74 12.19
C ALA A 187 -1.31 25.10 11.91
N SER A 188 -0.35 25.24 12.84
CA SER A 188 0.97 24.63 12.73
C SER A 188 0.91 23.11 12.85
N ASP A 189 0.09 22.58 13.76
CA ASP A 189 -0.10 21.14 13.92
C ASP A 189 -0.78 20.53 12.70
N ILE A 190 -1.81 21.20 12.16
CA ILE A 190 -2.47 20.81 10.90
C ILE A 190 -1.47 20.76 9.75
N GLN A 191 -0.64 21.81 9.62
CA GLN A 191 0.34 21.90 8.55
C GLN A 191 1.38 20.78 8.65
N GLU A 192 1.91 20.53 9.85
CA GLU A 192 2.91 19.49 10.06
C GLU A 192 2.32 18.08 9.84
N PHE A 193 1.11 17.81 10.33
CA PHE A 193 0.41 16.56 10.06
C PHE A 193 0.27 16.31 8.54
N ASN A 194 -0.18 17.32 7.80
CA ASN A 194 -0.37 17.23 6.36
C ASN A 194 0.95 17.03 5.61
N ASN A 195 2.02 17.72 6.01
CA ASN A 195 3.35 17.54 5.41
C ASN A 195 3.84 16.10 5.56
N GLN A 196 3.77 15.56 6.78
CA GLN A 196 4.25 14.21 7.04
C GLN A 196 3.39 13.13 6.36
N MET A 197 2.06 13.28 6.38
CA MET A 197 1.16 12.35 5.72
C MET A 197 1.33 12.37 4.20
N ARG A 198 1.44 13.56 3.60
CA ARG A 198 1.68 13.71 2.16
C ARG A 198 2.98 13.03 1.74
N ALA A 199 4.08 13.30 2.45
CA ALA A 199 5.38 12.70 2.15
C ALA A 199 5.33 11.17 2.24
N GLU A 200 4.67 10.61 3.27
CA GLU A 200 4.59 9.15 3.41
C GLU A 200 3.75 8.48 2.31
N VAL A 201 2.65 9.10 1.88
CA VAL A 201 1.88 8.60 0.73
C VAL A 201 2.67 8.72 -0.58
N GLU A 202 3.45 9.78 -0.76
CA GLU A 202 4.32 9.94 -1.93
C GLU A 202 5.46 8.92 -1.98
N PHE A 203 6.04 8.55 -0.83
CA PHE A 203 7.00 7.43 -0.77
C PHE A 203 6.34 6.11 -1.16
N VAL A 204 5.10 5.86 -0.70
CA VAL A 204 4.33 4.69 -1.13
C VAL A 204 4.08 4.70 -2.63
N ARG A 205 3.62 5.83 -3.17
CA ARG A 205 3.39 6.01 -4.60
C ARG A 205 4.65 5.68 -5.39
N ASP A 206 5.77 6.32 -5.09
CA ASP A 206 7.03 6.15 -5.83
C ASP A 206 7.51 4.68 -5.79
N PHE A 207 7.36 4.01 -4.64
CA PHE A 207 7.72 2.60 -4.51
C PHE A 207 6.80 1.67 -5.31
N ILE A 208 5.50 1.94 -5.39
CA ILE A 208 4.61 1.16 -6.26
C ILE A 208 4.89 1.44 -7.74
N ILE A 209 5.15 2.70 -8.12
CA ILE A 209 5.51 3.06 -9.51
C ILE A 209 6.75 2.29 -9.96
N LEU A 210 7.75 2.12 -9.09
CA LEU A 210 8.94 1.32 -9.38
C LEU A 210 8.58 -0.06 -9.93
N HIS A 211 7.63 -0.76 -9.29
CA HIS A 211 7.22 -2.11 -9.69
C HIS A 211 6.67 -2.18 -11.10
N TYR A 212 5.96 -1.13 -11.53
CA TYR A 212 5.42 -1.00 -12.87
C TYR A 212 6.46 -0.51 -13.87
N HIS A 213 7.24 0.50 -13.51
CA HIS A 213 8.18 1.15 -14.41
C HIS A 213 9.40 0.27 -14.73
N ARG A 214 9.98 -0.38 -13.73
CA ARG A 214 11.12 -1.29 -13.93
C ARG A 214 10.63 -2.70 -14.22
N ASN A 215 10.18 -2.90 -15.46
CA ASN A 215 9.73 -4.20 -15.93
C ASN A 215 10.30 -4.51 -17.32
N ASP A 216 10.49 -5.81 -17.62
CA ASP A 216 10.97 -6.29 -18.93
C ASP A 216 9.86 -6.95 -19.77
N ARG A 217 8.59 -6.71 -19.44
CA ARG A 217 7.44 -7.33 -20.13
C ARG A 217 7.10 -6.54 -21.39
N THR A 218 7.52 -7.05 -22.54
CA THR A 218 7.36 -6.36 -23.84
C THR A 218 6.16 -6.84 -24.66
N ARG A 219 5.52 -7.95 -24.27
CA ARG A 219 4.42 -8.57 -25.04
C ARG A 219 3.08 -7.89 -24.85
N ASP A 220 2.84 -7.33 -23.67
CA ASP A 220 1.56 -6.73 -23.32
C ASP A 220 1.66 -5.20 -23.45
N PRO A 221 0.73 -4.54 -24.16
CA PRO A 221 0.73 -3.09 -24.32
C PRO A 221 0.80 -2.34 -22.98
N PHE A 222 0.00 -2.78 -22.00
CA PHE A 222 -0.01 -2.23 -20.65
C PHE A 222 1.40 -2.12 -20.04
N TRP A 223 2.15 -3.23 -20.01
CA TRP A 223 3.47 -3.24 -19.39
C TRP A 223 4.53 -2.47 -20.17
N ARG A 224 4.43 -2.49 -21.52
CA ARG A 224 5.28 -1.68 -22.38
C ARG A 224 5.07 -0.19 -22.11
N ASP A 225 3.81 0.23 -21.95
CA ASP A 225 3.49 1.64 -21.69
C ASP A 225 3.98 2.04 -20.29
N MET A 226 3.80 1.18 -19.27
CA MET A 226 4.35 1.38 -17.93
C MET A 226 5.89 1.49 -17.91
N ALA A 227 6.60 0.70 -18.72
CA ALA A 227 8.06 0.78 -18.83
C ALA A 227 8.55 2.14 -19.38
N ASN A 228 7.72 2.82 -20.17
CA ASN A 228 8.02 4.11 -20.79
C ASN A 228 7.38 5.31 -20.05
N LEU A 229 6.71 5.05 -18.94
CA LEU A 229 6.04 6.07 -18.12
C LEU A 229 7.02 7.15 -17.64
N ARG A 230 6.60 8.42 -17.72
CA ARG A 230 7.32 9.52 -17.06
C ARG A 230 7.08 9.45 -15.55
N ILE A 231 8.06 8.91 -14.84
CA ILE A 231 8.06 8.83 -13.38
C ILE A 231 8.40 10.16 -12.69
N PRO A 232 8.01 10.34 -11.41
CA PRO A 232 8.44 11.47 -10.57
C PRO A 232 9.95 11.65 -10.52
N ASP A 233 10.42 12.89 -10.42
CA ASP A 233 11.85 13.21 -10.39
C ASP A 233 12.54 12.62 -9.14
N THR A 234 11.82 12.51 -8.02
CA THR A 234 12.25 11.84 -6.78
C THR A 234 12.59 10.37 -7.02
N LEU A 235 11.70 9.64 -7.71
CA LEU A 235 11.94 8.24 -8.06
C LEU A 235 13.06 8.11 -9.10
N ARG A 236 13.07 8.97 -10.13
CA ARG A 236 14.11 8.98 -11.17
C ARG A 236 15.49 9.16 -10.55
N HIS A 237 15.66 10.17 -9.70
CA HIS A 237 16.92 10.41 -9.00
C HIS A 237 17.39 9.19 -8.20
N ARG A 238 16.46 8.52 -7.48
CA ARG A 238 16.78 7.30 -6.72
C ARG A 238 17.24 6.16 -7.63
N LEU A 239 16.57 5.95 -8.76
CA LEU A 239 16.94 4.91 -9.74
C LEU A 239 18.29 5.19 -10.39
N ASP A 240 18.54 6.44 -10.78
CA ASP A 240 19.82 6.85 -11.37
C ASP A 240 20.97 6.64 -10.38
N LEU A 241 20.78 7.05 -9.12
CA LEU A 241 21.77 6.87 -8.06
C LEU A 241 22.14 5.39 -7.87
N PHE A 242 21.12 4.54 -7.81
CA PHE A 242 21.30 3.10 -7.67
C PHE A 242 21.95 2.50 -8.92
N GLN A 243 21.49 2.87 -10.12
CA GLN A 243 22.03 2.35 -11.37
C GLN A 243 23.49 2.78 -11.58
N GLU A 244 23.89 3.98 -11.19
CA GLU A 244 25.27 4.45 -11.38
C GLU A 244 26.23 3.84 -10.35
N THR A 245 25.81 3.72 -9.08
CA THR A 245 26.75 3.44 -7.97
C THR A 245 26.31 2.40 -6.96
N GLY A 246 25.11 1.82 -7.13
CA GLY A 246 24.52 0.87 -6.17
C GLY A 246 24.11 1.50 -4.84
N ARG A 247 24.12 2.84 -4.74
CA ARG A 247 23.76 3.56 -3.52
C ARG A 247 22.25 3.65 -3.37
N VAL A 248 21.79 3.43 -2.14
CA VAL A 248 20.41 3.59 -1.72
C VAL A 248 20.43 4.38 -0.42
N PHE A 249 19.55 5.36 -0.30
CA PHE A 249 19.36 6.13 0.92
C PHE A 249 17.90 6.06 1.33
N GLN A 250 17.66 5.83 2.61
CA GLN A 250 16.32 5.99 3.18
C GLN A 250 16.09 7.47 3.48
N ALA A 251 15.11 8.08 2.82
CA ALA A 251 14.70 9.44 3.15
C ALA A 251 14.04 9.48 4.54
N GLN A 252 14.14 10.61 5.23
CA GLN A 252 13.50 10.78 6.53
C GLN A 252 11.98 10.57 6.41
N GLY A 253 11.44 9.65 7.21
CA GLY A 253 10.01 9.32 7.19
C GLY A 253 9.59 8.34 6.09
N ASP A 254 10.52 7.86 5.24
CA ASP A 254 10.24 6.82 4.25
C ASP A 254 9.89 5.50 4.94
N VAL A 255 8.73 4.94 4.60
CA VAL A 255 8.23 3.66 5.14
C VAL A 255 9.10 2.49 4.68
N PHE A 256 9.75 2.62 3.53
CA PHE A 256 10.59 1.57 2.97
C PHE A 256 12.06 1.82 3.29
N GLY A 257 12.67 0.86 3.98
CA GLY A 257 14.10 0.88 4.27
C GLY A 257 14.95 0.62 3.03
N GLU A 258 16.26 0.87 3.14
CA GLU A 258 17.23 0.67 2.06
C GLU A 258 17.17 -0.73 1.43
N ASN A 259 16.95 -1.75 2.27
CA ASN A 259 16.81 -3.13 1.82
C ASN A 259 15.59 -3.33 0.92
N SER A 260 14.44 -2.71 1.20
CA SER A 260 13.24 -2.88 0.36
C SER A 260 13.47 -2.35 -1.05
N TRP A 261 14.04 -1.14 -1.15
CA TRP A 261 14.44 -0.53 -2.42
C TRP A 261 15.47 -1.39 -3.16
N THR A 262 16.52 -1.84 -2.46
CA THR A 262 17.56 -2.69 -3.05
C THR A 262 16.99 -4.00 -3.60
N GLN A 263 16.13 -4.67 -2.84
CA GLN A 263 15.54 -5.96 -3.24
C GLN A 263 14.64 -5.83 -4.46
N VAL A 264 13.80 -4.80 -4.54
CA VAL A 264 12.94 -4.58 -5.71
C VAL A 264 13.78 -4.18 -6.93
N MET A 265 14.69 -3.21 -6.80
CA MET A 265 15.53 -2.78 -7.92
C MET A 265 16.39 -3.93 -8.48
N LEU A 266 17.10 -4.67 -7.62
CA LEU A 266 17.88 -5.83 -8.06
C LEU A 266 16.99 -6.96 -8.57
N GLY A 267 15.86 -7.22 -7.90
CA GLY A 267 14.91 -8.27 -8.27
C GLY A 267 14.28 -8.02 -9.64
N GLN A 268 14.08 -6.76 -10.00
CA GLN A 268 13.59 -6.31 -11.30
C GLN A 268 14.72 -6.01 -12.31
N GLY A 269 15.91 -6.55 -12.08
CA GLY A 269 17.00 -6.54 -13.05
C GLY A 269 17.76 -5.21 -13.16
N LEU A 270 17.46 -4.19 -12.36
CA LEU A 270 18.29 -2.99 -12.29
C LEU A 270 19.62 -3.36 -11.66
N ARG A 271 20.70 -3.26 -12.45
CA ARG A 271 22.05 -3.61 -12.01
C ARG A 271 22.90 -2.35 -11.91
N PRO A 272 23.59 -2.13 -10.79
CA PRO A 272 24.50 -0.99 -10.67
C PRO A 272 25.68 -1.17 -11.61
N LYS A 273 26.12 -0.08 -12.26
CA LYS A 273 27.30 -0.04 -13.14
C LYS A 273 28.60 -0.12 -12.35
N ARG A 274 28.57 0.35 -11.10
CA ARG A 274 29.71 0.40 -10.17
C ARG A 274 29.24 0.04 -8.77
N TYR A 275 30.17 -0.43 -7.95
CA TYR A 275 29.96 -0.67 -6.52
C TYR A 275 30.94 0.16 -5.70
N HIS A 276 30.74 0.20 -4.39
CA HIS A 276 31.62 0.94 -3.49
C HIS A 276 32.98 0.22 -3.34
N HIS A 277 34.10 0.93 -3.56
CA HIS A 277 35.46 0.34 -3.53
C HIS A 277 35.86 -0.28 -2.19
N ILE A 278 35.13 -0.01 -1.10
CA ILE A 278 35.34 -0.70 0.18
C ILE A 278 35.24 -2.23 0.05
N VAL A 279 34.50 -2.72 -0.95
CA VAL A 279 34.37 -4.15 -1.25
C VAL A 279 35.72 -4.75 -1.68
N ASP A 280 36.57 -3.97 -2.37
CA ASP A 280 37.89 -4.43 -2.82
C ASP A 280 38.92 -4.55 -1.68
N MET A 281 38.58 -4.00 -0.50
CA MET A 281 39.41 -4.15 0.70
C MET A 281 39.28 -5.55 1.33
N MET A 282 38.29 -6.34 0.92
CA MET A 282 38.07 -7.71 1.41
C MET A 282 38.77 -8.71 0.47
N PRO A 283 39.81 -9.44 0.94
CA PRO A 283 40.46 -10.48 0.14
C PRO A 283 39.46 -11.56 -0.30
N GLU A 284 39.69 -12.15 -1.48
CA GLU A 284 38.77 -13.15 -2.05
C GLU A 284 38.51 -14.34 -1.13
N ALA A 285 39.52 -14.77 -0.37
CA ALA A 285 39.39 -15.86 0.61
C ALA A 285 38.44 -15.47 1.76
N GLU A 286 38.50 -14.22 2.22
CA GLU A 286 37.62 -13.69 3.27
C GLU A 286 36.18 -13.55 2.75
N LEU A 287 36.00 -13.05 1.52
CA LEU A 287 34.69 -12.98 0.88
C LEU A 287 34.05 -14.37 0.73
N LYS A 288 34.82 -15.36 0.26
CA LYS A 288 34.37 -16.76 0.16
C LYS A 288 33.98 -17.31 1.53
N ALA A 289 34.78 -17.05 2.55
CA ALA A 289 34.48 -17.47 3.92
C ALA A 289 33.19 -16.81 4.42
N PHE A 290 33.04 -15.49 4.25
CA PHE A 290 31.84 -14.75 4.63
C PHE A 290 30.58 -15.31 3.97
N LEU A 291 30.58 -15.52 2.64
CA LEU A 291 29.45 -16.07 1.91
C LEU A 291 29.12 -17.51 2.34
N ASN A 292 30.15 -18.33 2.58
CA ASN A 292 29.97 -19.69 3.09
C ASN A 292 29.36 -19.69 4.50
N THR A 293 29.80 -18.79 5.39
CA THR A 293 29.21 -18.63 6.73
C THR A 293 27.73 -18.26 6.64
N GLN A 294 27.36 -17.32 5.76
CA GLN A 294 25.95 -16.97 5.56
C GLN A 294 25.14 -18.17 5.03
N ARG A 295 25.67 -18.90 4.05
CA ARG A 295 25.02 -20.11 3.51
C ARG A 295 24.82 -21.16 4.60
N SER A 296 25.87 -21.52 5.33
CA SER A 296 25.78 -22.52 6.40
C SER A 296 24.82 -22.10 7.51
N ARG A 297 24.77 -20.81 7.85
CA ARG A 297 23.81 -20.27 8.82
C ARG A 297 22.37 -20.44 8.35
N VAL A 298 22.07 -20.12 7.09
CA VAL A 298 20.73 -20.29 6.51
C VAL A 298 20.37 -21.78 6.44
N GLU A 299 21.28 -22.63 5.98
CA GLU A 299 21.05 -24.08 5.91
C GLU A 299 20.79 -24.70 7.29
N ALA A 300 21.58 -24.32 8.30
CA ALA A 300 21.39 -24.79 9.67
C ALA A 300 20.04 -24.34 10.24
N MET A 301 19.63 -23.09 9.96
CA MET A 301 18.34 -22.55 10.39
C MET A 301 17.17 -23.27 9.72
N VAL A 302 17.19 -23.44 8.39
CA VAL A 302 16.12 -24.12 7.65
C VAL A 302 15.95 -25.58 8.08
N LYS A 303 17.03 -26.26 8.49
CA LYS A 303 16.98 -27.65 8.98
C LYS A 303 16.20 -27.81 10.29
N VAL A 304 16.17 -26.78 11.14
CA VAL A 304 15.55 -26.86 12.48
C VAL A 304 14.21 -26.14 12.57
N LEU A 305 13.87 -25.29 11.60
CA LEU A 305 12.59 -24.61 11.57
C LEU A 305 11.47 -25.61 11.22
N PRO A 306 10.36 -25.62 11.97
CA PRO A 306 9.17 -26.37 11.58
C PRO A 306 8.60 -25.81 10.27
N SER A 307 7.79 -26.62 9.58
CA SER A 307 7.00 -26.05 8.48
C SER A 307 6.07 -24.96 9.02
N HIS A 308 5.67 -24.02 8.16
CA HIS A 308 4.75 -22.96 8.57
C HIS A 308 3.43 -23.53 9.13
N GLN A 309 2.94 -24.64 8.56
CA GLN A 309 1.75 -25.32 9.03
C GLN A 309 1.95 -25.95 10.42
N ASP A 310 3.09 -26.60 10.67
CA ASP A 310 3.36 -27.21 11.97
C ASP A 310 3.50 -26.14 13.05
N PHE A 311 4.15 -25.02 12.73
CA PHE A 311 4.21 -23.86 13.62
C PHE A 311 2.81 -23.33 13.97
N LEU A 312 1.94 -23.14 12.96
CA LEU A 312 0.57 -22.66 13.20
C LEU A 312 -0.23 -23.64 14.04
N SER A 313 -0.14 -24.94 13.75
CA SER A 313 -0.83 -25.98 14.53
C SER A 313 -0.39 -25.97 16.00
N ALA A 314 0.92 -25.83 16.27
CA ALA A 314 1.44 -25.73 17.64
C ALA A 314 1.05 -24.42 18.34
N TYR A 315 1.19 -23.28 17.66
CA TYR A 315 0.92 -21.95 18.23
C TYR A 315 -0.56 -21.70 18.54
N LEU A 316 -1.45 -22.27 17.73
CA LEU A 316 -2.90 -22.12 17.86
C LEU A 316 -3.57 -23.27 18.62
N SER A 317 -2.78 -24.26 19.08
CA SER A 317 -3.31 -25.30 19.96
C SER A 317 -3.78 -24.65 21.27
N PRO A 318 -4.99 -24.96 21.76
CA PRO A 318 -5.58 -24.37 22.95
C PRO A 318 -4.84 -24.68 24.25
#